data_AF-A0A8C5MSB3-F1
#
_entry.id   AF-A0A8C5MSB3-F1
#
_cell.length_a   1.000
_cell.length_b   1.000
_cell.length_c   1.000
_cell.angle_alpha   90.00
_cell.angle_beta   90.00
_cell.angle_gamma   90.00
#
_symmetry.space_group_name_H-M   'P 1'
#
loop_
_entity.id
_entity.type
_entity.pdbx_description
1 polymer ?
#
loop_
_entity_poly.entity_id
_entity_poly.type
_entity_poly.pdbx_seq_one_letter_code
_entity_poly.pdbx_strand_id
1 'polypeptide(L)'
;MNDYVLQKTRIASLEDTLAGQQVESKASRDTIVKLVSEAEKRKKNATGIGSEVKSLKKERDEALLAKKNADREKEILLEKLKENHKEWGSFQKELMEKDKQITDLDRTVRTSDYEAKASFSLHQGFISQLATILSNSCVTVPRTEEAIKERILEIYGSEQKLKSVNEELKKTLERLAKQLDQQRDLYHEAVTKSYKAEEQLQENKDSIKHLKGKLASEEMIKDGFNTERKMLKKFLTQLSEKLNMGRDISTESLVSQYELLTSKAEEISKWNKEFGSNSKTLVYNLQKKEKNNQQRKTIEELSRSLQKLDKIKEKAAKKVVSLKTELDYSEHEHMGDVLRNQHLVDSVTNELHTAKRALEEVARREKQLVDFRETITRMMGFNLNTLAVPDYEIFDQLKSVLRAHGPVNENRIDRSKLPYGFRTGGGEQEYTVQHVNSLKNPRF
;
A
#
# COMPACT_ATOMS: atom_id res chain seq x y z
N MET A 1 13.86 -197.65 -39.54
CA MET A 1 14.52 -196.65 -40.42
C MET A 1 13.77 -195.31 -40.52
N ASN A 2 12.50 -195.19 -40.09
CA ASN A 2 11.72 -193.94 -40.15
C ASN A 2 11.89 -192.97 -38.97
N ASP A 3 12.29 -193.45 -37.78
CA ASP A 3 12.35 -192.61 -36.57
C ASP A 3 13.60 -191.70 -36.49
N TYR A 4 14.73 -192.12 -37.05
CA TYR A 4 15.98 -191.34 -37.04
C TYR A 4 15.88 -190.10 -37.94
N VAL A 5 15.23 -190.24 -39.10
CA VAL A 5 14.97 -189.10 -40.00
C VAL A 5 14.00 -188.12 -39.35
N LEU A 6 12.94 -188.60 -38.67
CA LEU A 6 11.98 -187.74 -37.98
C LEU A 6 12.62 -186.95 -36.82
N GLN A 7 13.45 -187.61 -36.00
CA GLN A 7 14.21 -186.97 -34.92
C GLN A 7 15.23 -185.96 -35.46
N LYS A 8 15.93 -186.27 -36.54
CA LYS A 8 16.89 -185.35 -37.18
C LYS A 8 16.20 -184.13 -37.80
N THR A 9 15.02 -184.32 -38.39
CA THR A 9 14.20 -183.20 -38.92
C THR A 9 13.65 -182.33 -37.79
N ARG A 10 13.32 -182.95 -36.63
CA ARG A 10 12.86 -182.22 -35.43
C ARG A 10 13.98 -181.45 -34.75
N ILE A 11 15.19 -182.01 -34.65
CA ILE A 11 16.38 -181.31 -34.15
C ILE A 11 16.71 -180.14 -35.08
N ALA A 12 16.74 -180.33 -36.40
CA ALA A 12 16.96 -179.25 -37.35
C ALA A 12 15.89 -178.14 -37.24
N SER A 13 14.61 -178.50 -37.05
CA SER A 13 13.54 -177.51 -36.81
C SER A 13 13.69 -176.77 -35.47
N LEU A 14 14.14 -177.45 -34.42
CA LEU A 14 14.41 -176.82 -33.12
C LEU A 14 15.65 -175.92 -33.17
N GLU A 15 16.69 -176.31 -33.91
CA GLU A 15 17.88 -175.49 -34.17
C GLU A 15 17.53 -174.24 -34.98
N ASP A 16 16.66 -174.37 -35.99
CA ASP A 16 16.19 -173.25 -36.82
C ASP A 16 15.26 -172.31 -36.02
N THR A 17 14.40 -172.87 -35.15
CA THR A 17 13.57 -172.09 -34.22
C THR A 17 14.43 -171.39 -33.17
N LEU A 18 15.48 -172.04 -32.65
CA LEU A 18 16.45 -171.45 -31.72
C LEU A 18 17.26 -170.35 -32.39
N ALA A 19 17.69 -170.53 -33.64
CA ALA A 19 18.37 -169.52 -34.43
C ALA A 19 17.46 -168.30 -34.70
N GLY A 20 16.19 -168.54 -35.05
CA GLY A 20 15.17 -167.50 -35.21
C GLY A 20 14.94 -166.71 -33.91
N GLN A 21 14.76 -167.41 -32.77
CA GLN A 21 14.63 -166.79 -31.46
C GLN A 21 15.89 -166.04 -31.02
N GLN A 22 17.08 -166.52 -31.40
CA GLN A 22 18.34 -165.85 -31.11
C GLN A 22 18.48 -164.54 -31.90
N VAL A 23 18.09 -164.54 -33.18
CA VAL A 23 18.05 -163.34 -34.03
C VAL A 23 17.00 -162.35 -33.53
N GLU A 24 15.82 -162.82 -33.14
CA GLU A 24 14.73 -162.00 -32.58
C GLU A 24 15.09 -161.44 -31.21
N SER A 25 15.73 -162.23 -30.34
CA SER A 25 16.26 -161.78 -29.05
C SER A 25 17.34 -160.72 -29.23
N LYS A 26 18.20 -160.88 -30.25
CA LYS A 26 19.21 -159.87 -30.60
C LYS A 26 18.56 -158.58 -31.10
N ALA A 27 17.59 -158.67 -32.02
CA ALA A 27 16.84 -157.51 -32.53
C ALA A 27 16.06 -156.79 -31.41
N SER A 28 15.46 -157.56 -30.49
CA SER A 28 14.78 -157.03 -29.31
C SER A 28 15.75 -156.34 -28.36
N ARG A 29 16.93 -156.94 -28.12
CA ARG A 29 17.99 -156.34 -27.31
C ARG A 29 18.49 -155.03 -27.94
N ASP A 30 18.73 -155.01 -29.24
CA ASP A 30 19.17 -153.81 -29.97
C ASP A 30 18.11 -152.70 -29.93
N THR A 31 16.82 -153.05 -30.04
CA THR A 31 15.69 -152.12 -29.90
C THR A 31 15.58 -151.56 -28.48
N ILE A 32 15.71 -152.41 -27.45
CA ILE A 32 15.73 -151.97 -26.06
C ILE A 32 16.91 -151.03 -25.80
N VAL A 33 18.12 -151.36 -26.26
CA VAL A 33 19.31 -150.51 -26.12
C VAL A 33 19.10 -149.15 -26.80
N LYS A 34 18.49 -149.14 -28.00
CA LYS A 34 18.13 -147.90 -28.71
C LYS A 34 17.10 -147.09 -27.94
N LEU A 35 16.02 -147.70 -27.46
CA LEU A 35 14.98 -147.03 -26.67
C LEU A 35 15.52 -146.51 -25.33
N VAL A 36 16.41 -147.25 -24.67
CA VAL A 36 17.10 -146.82 -23.45
C VAL A 36 18.02 -145.64 -23.77
N SER A 37 18.79 -145.69 -24.85
CA SER A 37 19.64 -144.56 -25.29
C SER A 37 18.80 -143.32 -25.66
N GLU A 38 17.66 -143.51 -26.32
CA GLU A 38 16.71 -142.44 -26.62
C GLU A 38 16.04 -141.91 -25.34
N ALA A 39 15.70 -142.76 -24.38
CA ALA A 39 15.14 -142.38 -23.09
C ALA A 39 16.16 -141.60 -22.25
N GLU A 40 17.43 -142.02 -22.25
CA GLU A 40 18.54 -141.32 -21.61
C GLU A 40 18.82 -139.97 -22.29
N LYS A 41 18.83 -139.93 -23.62
CA LYS A 41 18.95 -138.67 -24.39
C LYS A 41 17.78 -137.73 -24.10
N ARG A 42 16.55 -138.23 -24.07
CA ARG A 42 15.35 -137.45 -23.69
C ARG A 42 15.43 -136.98 -22.24
N LYS A 43 15.88 -137.82 -21.30
CA LYS A 43 16.09 -137.44 -19.90
C LYS A 43 17.14 -136.34 -19.77
N LYS A 44 18.29 -136.46 -20.45
CA LYS A 44 19.33 -135.44 -20.48
C LYS A 44 18.80 -134.12 -21.07
N ASN A 45 18.07 -134.20 -22.18
CA ASN A 45 17.42 -133.03 -22.78
C ASN A 45 16.40 -132.39 -21.84
N ALA A 46 15.55 -133.19 -21.18
CA ALA A 46 14.57 -132.71 -20.20
C ALA A 46 15.24 -132.03 -19.00
N THR A 47 16.36 -132.58 -18.50
CA THR A 47 17.15 -131.92 -17.45
C THR A 47 17.80 -130.62 -17.94
N GLY A 48 18.27 -130.57 -19.19
CA GLY A 48 18.80 -129.37 -19.84
C GLY A 48 17.75 -128.26 -19.94
N ILE A 49 16.59 -128.56 -20.52
CA ILE A 49 15.44 -127.65 -20.58
C ILE A 49 15.02 -127.22 -19.17
N GLY A 50 15.00 -128.13 -18.20
CA GLY A 50 14.68 -127.80 -16.81
C GLY A 50 15.66 -126.81 -16.17
N SER A 51 16.96 -126.90 -16.50
CA SER A 51 17.98 -125.95 -16.04
C SER A 51 17.86 -124.59 -16.73
N GLU A 52 17.59 -124.57 -18.03
CA GLU A 52 17.36 -123.36 -18.82
C GLU A 52 16.12 -122.61 -18.33
N VAL A 53 15.01 -123.32 -18.09
CA VAL A 53 13.78 -122.74 -17.51
C VAL A 53 14.04 -122.11 -16.14
N LYS A 54 14.90 -122.72 -15.30
CA LYS A 54 15.29 -122.13 -14.01
C LYS A 54 16.10 -120.85 -14.21
N SER A 55 17.04 -120.84 -15.15
CA SER A 55 17.83 -119.65 -15.49
C SER A 55 16.94 -118.51 -15.99
N LEU A 56 16.06 -118.80 -16.95
CA LEU A 56 15.12 -117.82 -17.51
C LEU A 56 14.13 -117.28 -16.47
N LYS A 57 13.68 -118.10 -15.51
CA LYS A 57 12.85 -117.63 -14.40
C LYS A 57 13.59 -116.63 -13.51
N LYS A 58 14.86 -116.90 -13.19
CA LYS A 58 15.70 -115.99 -12.41
C LYS A 58 15.91 -114.67 -13.15
N GLU A 59 16.26 -114.72 -14.42
CA GLU A 59 16.43 -113.53 -15.27
C GLU A 59 15.13 -112.71 -15.37
N ARG A 60 13.98 -113.38 -15.53
CA ARG A 60 12.66 -112.73 -15.49
C ARG A 60 12.43 -112.01 -14.16
N ASP A 61 12.73 -112.65 -13.03
CA ASP A 61 12.50 -112.07 -11.70
C ASP A 61 13.44 -110.88 -11.44
N GLU A 62 14.69 -110.96 -11.89
CA GLU A 62 15.64 -109.85 -11.86
C GLU A 62 15.17 -108.68 -12.75
N ALA A 63 14.71 -108.97 -13.97
CA ALA A 63 14.16 -107.96 -14.88
C ALA A 63 12.89 -107.30 -14.33
N LEU A 64 12.01 -108.07 -13.67
CA LEU A 64 10.82 -107.53 -13.00
C LEU A 64 11.19 -106.61 -11.83
N LEU A 65 12.21 -106.97 -11.03
CA LEU A 65 12.70 -106.12 -9.96
C LEU A 65 13.34 -104.83 -10.50
N ALA A 66 14.16 -104.94 -11.55
CA ALA A 66 14.77 -103.79 -12.22
C ALA A 66 13.71 -102.85 -12.81
N LYS A 67 12.69 -103.40 -13.49
CA LYS A 67 11.53 -102.63 -13.98
C LYS A 67 10.84 -101.90 -12.83
N LYS A 68 10.56 -102.59 -11.72
CA LYS A 68 9.90 -101.99 -10.55
C LYS A 68 10.75 -100.87 -9.92
N ASN A 69 12.07 -100.99 -9.94
CA ASN A 69 12.97 -99.94 -9.45
C ASN A 69 12.97 -98.73 -10.40
N ALA A 70 13.06 -98.96 -11.71
CA ALA A 70 12.96 -97.92 -12.73
C ALA A 70 11.60 -97.19 -12.70
N ASP A 71 10.50 -97.91 -12.49
CA ASP A 71 9.16 -97.32 -12.36
C ASP A 71 9.08 -96.38 -11.13
N ARG A 72 9.68 -96.75 -9.99
CA ARG A 72 9.77 -95.87 -8.81
C ARG A 72 10.66 -94.65 -9.06
N GLU A 73 11.81 -94.83 -9.70
CA GLU A 73 12.69 -93.71 -10.07
C GLU A 73 11.98 -92.72 -11.00
N LYS A 74 11.24 -93.24 -11.99
CA LYS A 74 10.39 -92.44 -12.87
C LYS A 74 9.35 -91.64 -12.08
N GLU A 75 8.67 -92.25 -11.12
CA GLU A 75 7.70 -91.54 -10.26
C GLU A 75 8.35 -90.41 -9.46
N ILE A 76 9.53 -90.65 -8.86
CA ILE A 76 10.28 -89.62 -8.12
C ILE A 76 10.70 -88.47 -9.04
N LEU A 77 11.20 -88.78 -10.24
CA LEU A 77 11.59 -87.77 -11.23
C LEU A 77 10.39 -86.96 -11.73
N LEU A 78 9.23 -87.60 -11.93
CA LEU A 78 8.00 -86.90 -12.30
C LEU A 78 7.54 -85.95 -11.20
N GLU A 79 7.64 -86.34 -9.93
CA GLU A 79 7.26 -85.45 -8.83
C GLU A 79 8.22 -84.26 -8.71
N LYS A 80 9.54 -84.51 -8.80
CA LYS A 80 10.54 -83.42 -8.85
C LYS A 80 10.30 -82.47 -10.02
N LEU A 81 9.91 -82.98 -11.18
CA LEU A 81 9.58 -82.15 -12.35
C LEU A 81 8.36 -81.26 -12.07
N LYS A 82 7.32 -81.79 -11.41
CA LYS A 82 6.15 -81.00 -11.03
C LYS A 82 6.49 -79.94 -9.98
N GLU A 83 7.31 -80.27 -8.99
CA GLU A 83 7.79 -79.31 -7.98
C GLU A 83 8.58 -78.18 -8.65
N ASN A 84 9.57 -78.51 -9.48
CA ASN A 84 10.32 -77.52 -10.26
C ASN A 84 9.42 -76.65 -11.15
N HIS A 85 8.38 -77.23 -11.76
CA HIS A 85 7.42 -76.47 -12.56
C HIS A 85 6.59 -75.49 -11.72
N LYS A 86 6.20 -75.88 -10.51
CA LYS A 86 5.52 -74.98 -9.54
C LYS A 86 6.45 -73.86 -9.10
N GLU A 87 7.71 -74.17 -8.79
CA GLU A 87 8.72 -73.17 -8.43
C GLU A 87 8.96 -72.19 -9.57
N TRP A 88 9.13 -72.68 -10.79
CA TRP A 88 9.22 -71.85 -12.00
C TRP A 88 8.01 -70.93 -12.17
N GLY A 89 6.80 -71.45 -11.96
CA GLY A 89 5.58 -70.64 -11.99
C GLY A 89 5.55 -69.55 -10.92
N SER A 90 6.09 -69.81 -9.73
CA SER A 90 6.25 -68.80 -8.67
C SER A 90 7.29 -67.75 -9.04
N PHE A 91 8.45 -68.15 -9.58
CA PHE A 91 9.48 -67.23 -10.06
C PHE A 91 8.98 -66.35 -11.21
N GLN A 92 8.21 -66.91 -12.14
CA GLN A 92 7.60 -66.15 -13.23
C GLN A 92 6.64 -65.08 -12.71
N LYS A 93 5.84 -65.39 -11.69
CA LYS A 93 4.96 -64.41 -11.04
C LYS A 93 5.75 -63.32 -10.32
N GLU A 94 6.80 -63.69 -9.59
CA GLU A 94 7.67 -62.72 -8.92
C GLU A 94 8.34 -61.79 -9.93
N LEU A 95 8.84 -62.32 -11.05
CA LEU A 95 9.43 -61.52 -12.13
C LEU A 95 8.42 -60.50 -12.69
N MET A 96 7.20 -60.93 -12.98
CA MET A 96 6.14 -60.03 -13.49
C MET A 96 5.79 -58.94 -12.48
N GLU A 97 5.79 -59.25 -11.18
CA GLU A 97 5.58 -58.26 -10.11
C GLU A 97 6.74 -57.27 -10.01
N LYS A 98 7.99 -57.73 -10.16
CA LYS A 98 9.17 -56.86 -10.20
C LYS A 98 9.18 -55.96 -11.43
N ASP A 99 8.82 -56.48 -12.60
CA ASP A 99 8.69 -55.68 -13.82
C ASP A 99 7.64 -54.59 -13.66
N LYS A 100 6.50 -54.92 -13.05
CA LYS A 100 5.47 -53.93 -12.70
C LYS A 100 6.03 -52.85 -11.76
N GLN A 101 6.72 -53.24 -10.68
CA GLN A 101 7.36 -52.30 -9.75
C GLN A 101 8.38 -51.38 -10.45
N ILE A 102 9.17 -51.92 -11.38
CA ILE A 102 10.10 -51.13 -12.19
C ILE A 102 9.34 -50.11 -13.04
N THR A 103 8.27 -50.51 -13.72
CA THR A 103 7.48 -49.58 -14.54
C THR A 103 6.79 -48.50 -13.71
N ASP A 104 6.31 -48.85 -12.51
CA ASP A 104 5.71 -47.88 -11.58
C ASP A 104 6.76 -46.88 -11.05
N LEU A 105 7.96 -47.36 -10.70
CA LEU A 105 9.08 -46.50 -10.29
C LEU A 105 9.57 -45.60 -11.43
N ASP A 106 9.67 -46.10 -12.66
CA ASP A 106 10.01 -45.26 -13.82
C ASP A 106 8.98 -44.16 -14.03
N ARG A 107 7.69 -44.47 -13.84
CA ARG A 107 6.62 -43.47 -13.89
C ARG A 107 6.77 -42.41 -12.79
N THR A 108 7.04 -42.79 -11.54
CA THR A 108 7.18 -41.83 -10.43
C THR A 108 8.43 -40.96 -10.58
N VAL A 109 9.54 -41.53 -11.04
CA VAL A 109 10.76 -40.78 -11.34
C VAL A 109 10.50 -39.74 -12.43
N ARG A 110 9.81 -40.11 -13.51
CA ARG A 110 9.44 -39.16 -14.57
C ARG A 110 8.54 -38.05 -14.07
N THR A 111 7.51 -38.36 -13.28
CA THR A 111 6.63 -37.32 -12.72
C THR A 111 7.40 -36.36 -11.82
N SER A 112 8.27 -36.89 -10.95
CA SER A 112 9.12 -36.07 -10.09
C SER A 112 10.11 -35.20 -10.88
N ASP A 113 10.71 -35.73 -11.95
CA ASP A 113 11.58 -34.95 -12.85
C ASP A 113 10.83 -33.80 -13.55
N TYR A 114 9.59 -34.03 -14.00
CA TYR A 114 8.75 -32.97 -14.56
C TYR A 114 8.39 -31.90 -13.52
N GLU A 115 8.03 -32.30 -12.30
CA GLU A 115 7.74 -31.38 -11.19
C GLU A 115 8.98 -30.56 -10.79
N ALA A 116 10.15 -31.19 -10.75
CA ALA A 116 11.42 -30.51 -10.48
C ALA A 116 11.77 -29.50 -11.56
N LYS A 117 11.60 -29.86 -12.85
CA LYS A 117 11.80 -28.95 -13.99
C LYS A 117 10.81 -27.78 -14.00
N ALA A 118 9.55 -28.03 -13.66
CA ALA A 118 8.53 -26.99 -13.53
C ALA A 118 8.90 -26.01 -12.40
N SER A 119 9.26 -26.53 -11.22
CA SER A 119 9.68 -25.73 -10.07
C SER A 119 10.93 -24.90 -10.35
N PHE A 120 11.92 -25.50 -11.01
CA PHE A 120 13.13 -24.81 -11.46
C PHE A 120 12.79 -23.66 -12.42
N SER A 121 11.90 -23.89 -13.38
CA SER A 121 11.49 -22.87 -14.35
C SER A 121 10.75 -21.71 -13.66
N LEU A 122 9.88 -22.00 -12.69
CA LEU A 122 9.20 -20.98 -11.89
C LEU A 122 10.21 -20.17 -11.06
N HIS A 123 11.16 -20.82 -10.40
CA HIS A 123 12.20 -20.15 -9.63
C HIS A 123 13.07 -19.25 -10.52
N GLN A 124 13.50 -19.74 -11.68
CA GLN A 124 14.27 -18.94 -12.64
C GLN A 124 13.47 -17.75 -13.18
N GLY A 125 12.16 -17.93 -13.39
CA GLY A 125 11.24 -16.86 -13.75
C GLY A 125 11.15 -15.78 -12.67
N PHE A 126 11.02 -16.19 -11.41
CA PHE A 126 11.01 -15.28 -10.26
C PHE A 126 12.32 -14.49 -10.12
N ILE A 127 13.47 -15.15 -10.21
CA ILE A 127 14.79 -14.50 -10.22
C ILE A 127 14.91 -13.49 -11.36
N SER A 128 14.42 -13.83 -12.55
CA SER A 128 14.44 -12.92 -13.71
C SER A 128 13.56 -11.68 -13.50
N GLN A 129 12.39 -11.85 -12.86
CA GLN A 129 11.51 -10.73 -12.49
C GLN A 129 12.16 -9.81 -11.45
N LEU A 130 12.72 -10.39 -10.38
CA LEU A 130 13.43 -9.62 -9.35
C LEU A 130 14.61 -8.84 -9.94
N ALA A 131 15.43 -9.47 -10.77
CA ALA A 131 16.54 -8.80 -11.44
C ALA A 131 16.05 -7.62 -12.30
N THR A 132 14.91 -7.76 -12.97
CA THR A 132 14.32 -6.68 -13.79
C THR A 132 13.83 -5.53 -12.92
N ILE A 133 13.13 -5.80 -11.82
CA ILE A 133 12.60 -4.78 -10.89
C ILE A 133 13.74 -4.02 -10.19
N LEU A 134 14.80 -4.74 -9.81
CA LEU A 134 15.95 -4.16 -9.11
C LEU A 134 16.94 -3.45 -10.05
N SER A 135 16.82 -3.70 -11.35
CA SER A 135 17.54 -2.96 -12.38
C SER A 135 16.93 -1.56 -12.54
N ASN A 136 17.78 -0.59 -12.81
CA ASN A 136 17.36 0.78 -13.12
C ASN A 136 18.19 1.33 -14.29
N SER A 137 18.01 2.61 -14.64
CA SER A 137 18.69 3.22 -15.79
C SER A 137 20.22 3.23 -15.70
N CYS A 138 20.80 3.00 -14.52
CA CYS A 138 22.24 3.05 -14.27
C CYS A 138 22.84 1.68 -13.93
N VAL A 139 22.06 0.77 -13.33
CA VAL A 139 22.52 -0.55 -12.88
C VAL A 139 21.62 -1.63 -13.47
N THR A 140 22.23 -2.53 -14.24
CA THR A 140 21.57 -3.76 -14.70
C THR A 140 21.96 -4.91 -13.78
N VAL A 141 20.97 -5.54 -13.16
CA VAL A 141 21.17 -6.65 -12.21
C VAL A 141 21.15 -7.97 -12.98
N PRO A 142 22.21 -8.79 -12.87
CA PRO A 142 22.22 -10.15 -13.40
C PRO A 142 21.06 -11.00 -12.88
N ARG A 143 20.57 -11.94 -13.69
CA ARG A 143 19.49 -12.87 -13.33
C ARG A 143 20.00 -14.04 -12.48
N THR A 144 20.74 -13.72 -11.44
CA THR A 144 21.28 -14.66 -10.45
C THR A 144 20.86 -14.25 -9.04
N GLU A 145 20.69 -15.21 -8.15
CA GLU A 145 20.22 -14.96 -6.78
C GLU A 145 21.21 -14.09 -5.99
N GLU A 146 22.50 -14.34 -6.17
CA GLU A 146 23.58 -13.63 -5.49
C GLU A 146 23.59 -12.16 -5.88
N ALA A 147 23.47 -11.85 -7.17
CA ALA A 147 23.47 -10.47 -7.65
C ALA A 147 22.24 -9.69 -7.18
N ILE A 148 21.08 -10.35 -7.09
CA ILE A 148 19.87 -9.78 -6.51
C ILE A 148 20.08 -9.44 -5.02
N LYS A 149 20.67 -10.36 -4.25
CA LYS A 149 20.96 -10.14 -2.83
C LYS A 149 21.94 -8.99 -2.64
N GLU A 150 23.02 -8.95 -3.40
CA GLU A 150 24.00 -7.87 -3.38
C GLU A 150 23.34 -6.52 -3.69
N ARG A 151 22.49 -6.47 -4.72
CA ARG A 151 21.78 -5.24 -5.08
C ARG A 151 20.83 -4.76 -3.98
N ILE A 152 20.09 -5.67 -3.36
CA ILE A 152 19.19 -5.33 -2.24
C ILE A 152 19.99 -4.75 -1.08
N LEU A 153 21.12 -5.37 -0.71
CA LEU A 153 21.99 -4.88 0.34
C LEU A 153 22.58 -3.50 0.02
N GLU A 154 22.95 -3.26 -1.23
CA GLU A 154 23.42 -1.95 -1.71
C GLU A 154 22.34 -0.86 -1.60
N ILE A 155 21.10 -1.17 -2.02
CA ILE A 155 19.96 -0.25 -1.91
C ILE A 155 19.70 0.08 -0.44
N TYR A 156 19.67 -0.94 0.43
CA TYR A 156 19.46 -0.75 1.87
C TYR A 156 20.55 0.13 2.51
N GLY A 157 21.83 -0.12 2.17
CA GLY A 157 22.93 0.72 2.64
C GLY A 157 22.84 2.16 2.15
N SER A 158 22.37 2.36 0.91
CA SER A 158 22.17 3.69 0.32
C SER A 158 21.01 4.45 0.96
N GLU A 159 19.89 3.77 1.22
CA GLU A 159 18.74 4.31 1.94
C GLU A 159 19.16 4.78 3.34
N GLN A 160 19.93 3.97 4.08
CA GLN A 160 20.39 4.34 5.41
C GLN A 160 21.30 5.58 5.39
N LYS A 161 22.19 5.70 4.40
CA LYS A 161 23.01 6.91 4.19
C LYS A 161 22.14 8.13 3.90
N LEU A 162 21.17 8.02 2.99
CA LEU A 162 20.24 9.10 2.67
C LEU A 162 19.42 9.52 3.90
N LYS A 163 19.01 8.56 4.73
CA LYS A 163 18.32 8.83 5.99
C LYS A 163 19.19 9.63 6.97
N SER A 164 20.47 9.28 7.13
CA SER A 164 21.41 10.05 7.96
C SER A 164 21.59 11.48 7.44
N VAL A 165 21.76 11.65 6.13
CA VAL A 165 21.90 12.99 5.50
C VAL A 165 20.61 13.80 5.67
N ASN A 166 19.44 13.18 5.51
CA ASN A 166 18.16 13.84 5.69
C ASN A 166 17.96 14.34 7.13
N GLU A 167 18.37 13.55 8.13
CA GLU A 167 18.30 14.00 9.52
C GLU A 167 19.29 15.13 9.83
N GLU A 168 20.46 15.13 9.21
CA GLU A 168 21.39 16.25 9.31
C GLU A 168 20.81 17.51 8.66
N LEU A 169 20.27 17.40 7.45
CA LEU A 169 19.59 18.52 6.76
C LEU A 169 18.43 19.06 7.58
N LYS A 170 17.59 18.19 8.16
CA LYS A 170 16.50 18.58 9.03
C LYS A 170 16.99 19.39 10.24
N LYS A 171 18.06 18.94 10.91
CA LYS A 171 18.69 19.69 12.01
C LYS A 171 19.22 21.05 11.53
N THR A 172 19.80 21.13 10.34
CA THR A 172 20.27 22.41 9.79
C THR A 172 19.12 23.36 9.47
N LEU A 173 18.00 22.85 8.94
CA LEU A 173 16.78 23.62 8.70
C LEU A 173 16.18 24.15 10.00
N GLU A 174 16.09 23.32 11.04
CA GLU A 174 15.62 23.75 12.36
C GLU A 174 16.51 24.84 12.96
N ARG A 175 17.84 24.73 12.78
CA ARG A 175 18.78 25.78 13.21
C ARG A 175 18.56 27.07 12.43
N LEU A 176 18.45 27.01 11.11
CA LEU A 176 18.24 28.20 10.26
C LEU A 176 16.89 28.86 10.54
N ALA A 177 15.83 28.08 10.76
CA ALA A 177 14.52 28.59 11.14
C ALA A 177 14.60 29.36 12.47
N LYS A 178 15.27 28.80 13.49
CA LYS A 178 15.51 29.51 14.77
C LYS A 178 16.30 30.81 14.57
N GLN A 179 17.31 30.81 13.70
CA GLN A 179 18.07 32.02 13.38
C GLN A 179 17.20 33.07 12.68
N LEU A 180 16.32 32.66 11.78
CA LEU A 180 15.39 33.56 11.09
C LEU A 180 14.36 34.16 12.05
N ASP A 181 13.80 33.36 12.96
CA ASP A 181 12.88 33.85 13.99
C ASP A 181 13.56 34.88 14.90
N GLN A 182 14.78 34.58 15.35
CA GLN A 182 15.58 35.53 16.12
C GLN A 182 15.81 36.84 15.36
N GLN A 183 16.12 36.76 14.05
CA GLN A 183 16.32 37.93 13.22
C GLN A 183 15.01 38.74 13.05
N ARG A 184 13.87 38.05 12.86
CA ARG A 184 12.55 38.68 12.78
C ARG A 184 12.21 39.43 14.07
N ASP A 185 12.47 38.82 15.22
CA ASP A 185 12.19 39.42 16.53
C ASP A 185 13.07 40.67 16.74
N LEU A 186 14.36 40.61 16.40
CA LEU A 186 15.26 41.77 16.42
C LEU A 186 14.79 42.90 15.48
N TYR A 187 14.32 42.56 14.27
CA TYR A 187 13.74 43.55 13.36
C TYR A 187 12.50 44.20 13.95
N HIS A 188 11.57 43.43 14.53
CA HIS A 188 10.39 43.98 15.20
C HIS A 188 10.75 44.91 16.37
N GLU A 189 11.76 44.54 17.17
CA GLU A 189 12.25 45.38 18.25
C GLU A 189 12.85 46.70 17.72
N ALA A 190 13.68 46.64 16.67
CA ALA A 190 14.27 47.81 16.05
C ALA A 190 13.21 48.74 15.45
N VAL A 191 12.21 48.18 14.76
CA VAL A 191 11.08 48.95 14.22
C VAL A 191 10.28 49.61 15.34
N THR A 192 9.98 48.89 16.42
CA THR A 192 9.25 49.45 17.57
C THR A 192 10.03 50.58 18.23
N LYS A 193 11.35 50.43 18.39
CA LYS A 193 12.23 51.50 18.89
C LYS A 193 12.24 52.71 17.96
N SER A 194 12.27 52.49 16.64
CA SER A 194 12.20 53.56 15.64
C SER A 194 10.90 54.35 15.75
N TYR A 195 9.75 53.67 15.85
CA TYR A 195 8.45 54.35 16.01
C TYR A 195 8.40 55.21 17.28
N LYS A 196 8.90 54.70 18.42
CA LYS A 196 8.98 55.48 19.67
C LYS A 196 9.89 56.70 19.53
N ALA A 197 11.03 56.56 18.85
CA ALA A 197 11.93 57.69 18.59
C ALA A 197 11.28 58.73 17.65
N GLU A 198 10.48 58.29 16.68
CA GLU A 198 9.73 59.16 15.78
C GLU A 198 8.60 59.90 16.51
N GLU A 199 7.89 59.23 17.42
CA GLU A 199 6.89 59.85 18.30
C GLU A 199 7.52 60.95 19.17
N GLN A 200 8.62 60.66 19.84
CA GLN A 200 9.38 61.65 20.62
C GLN A 200 9.86 62.82 19.78
N LEU A 201 10.31 62.56 18.54
CA LEU A 201 10.72 63.61 17.61
C LEU A 201 9.53 64.50 17.24
N GLN A 202 8.35 63.92 17.05
CA GLN A 202 7.14 64.65 16.74
C GLN A 202 6.68 65.53 17.93
N GLU A 203 6.66 64.99 19.14
CA GLU A 203 6.39 65.75 20.38
C GLU A 203 7.35 66.93 20.56
N ASN A 204 8.65 66.69 20.31
CA ASN A 204 9.68 67.73 20.36
C ASN A 204 9.45 68.80 19.28
N LYS A 205 9.09 68.42 18.04
CA LYS A 205 8.73 69.37 16.97
C LYS A 205 7.54 70.24 17.36
N ASP A 206 6.50 69.64 17.93
CA ASP A 206 5.29 70.36 18.36
C ASP A 206 5.60 71.32 19.52
N SER A 207 6.43 70.89 20.47
CA SER A 207 6.94 71.73 21.56
C SER A 207 7.76 72.91 21.05
N ILE A 208 8.67 72.69 20.10
CA ILE A 208 9.44 73.76 19.46
C ILE A 208 8.51 74.73 18.72
N LYS A 209 7.52 74.23 17.99
CA LYS A 209 6.54 75.07 17.29
C LYS A 209 5.76 75.95 18.27
N HIS A 210 5.34 75.39 19.39
CA HIS A 210 4.68 76.13 20.47
C HIS A 210 5.60 77.18 21.11
N LEU A 211 6.86 76.84 21.41
CA LEU A 211 7.85 77.79 21.95
C LEU A 211 8.16 78.92 20.97
N LYS A 212 8.31 78.62 19.67
CA LYS A 212 8.44 79.63 18.62
C LYS A 212 7.23 80.57 18.58
N GLY A 213 6.02 80.03 18.74
CA GLY A 213 4.79 80.81 18.85
C GLY A 213 4.79 81.75 20.07
N LYS A 214 5.22 81.24 21.24
CA LYS A 214 5.38 82.07 22.45
C LYS A 214 6.40 83.18 22.25
N LEU A 215 7.58 82.85 21.71
CA LEU A 215 8.64 83.84 21.45
C LEU A 215 8.15 84.93 20.49
N ALA A 216 7.49 84.56 19.39
CA ALA A 216 6.93 85.53 18.46
C ALA A 216 5.87 86.44 19.13
N SER A 217 5.04 85.89 20.02
CA SER A 217 4.07 86.69 20.79
C SER A 217 4.75 87.64 21.77
N GLU A 218 5.83 87.24 22.42
CA GLU A 218 6.63 88.09 23.30
C GLU A 218 7.33 89.20 22.52
N GLU A 219 7.89 88.89 21.34
CA GLU A 219 8.47 89.89 20.43
C GLU A 219 7.41 90.92 19.99
N MET A 220 6.21 90.47 19.62
CA MET A 220 5.10 91.37 19.28
C MET A 220 4.68 92.26 20.46
N ILE A 221 4.61 91.71 21.69
CA ILE A 221 4.29 92.49 22.89
C ILE A 221 5.39 93.52 23.15
N LYS A 222 6.66 93.13 23.05
CA LYS A 222 7.82 94.03 23.22
C LYS A 222 7.80 95.16 22.18
N ASP A 223 7.50 94.86 20.93
CA ASP A 223 7.35 95.86 19.88
C ASP A 223 6.14 96.77 20.10
N GLY A 224 5.04 96.22 20.60
CA GLY A 224 3.87 96.98 21.07
C GLY A 224 4.26 97.99 22.16
N PHE A 225 4.93 97.54 23.22
CA PHE A 225 5.44 98.41 24.29
C PHE A 225 6.45 99.44 23.78
N ASN A 226 7.35 99.07 22.87
CA ASN A 226 8.31 100.00 22.28
C ASN A 226 7.61 101.09 21.45
N THR A 227 6.56 100.71 20.73
CA THR A 227 5.75 101.66 19.94
C THR A 227 4.98 102.61 20.85
N GLU A 228 4.32 102.09 21.89
CA GLU A 228 3.64 102.89 22.90
C GLU A 228 4.62 103.81 23.63
N ARG A 229 5.80 103.32 24.00
CA ARG A 229 6.87 104.13 24.60
C ARG A 229 7.34 105.25 23.67
N LYS A 230 7.47 104.99 22.36
CA LYS A 230 7.79 106.03 21.35
C LYS A 230 6.66 107.05 21.24
N MET A 231 5.40 106.61 21.24
CA MET A 231 4.23 107.49 21.22
C MET A 231 4.15 108.35 22.48
N LEU A 232 4.38 107.76 23.66
CA LEU A 232 4.43 108.47 24.93
C LEU A 232 5.55 109.51 24.93
N LYS A 233 6.75 109.15 24.47
CA LYS A 233 7.84 110.12 24.30
C LYS A 233 7.45 111.28 23.38
N LYS A 234 6.87 110.99 22.19
CA LYS A 234 6.37 112.03 21.28
C LYS A 234 5.31 112.91 21.94
N PHE A 235 4.38 112.33 22.68
CA PHE A 235 3.35 113.06 23.41
C PHE A 235 3.97 113.98 24.46
N LEU A 236 4.95 113.51 25.24
CA LEU A 236 5.65 114.34 26.23
C LEU A 236 6.40 115.50 25.57
N THR A 237 7.05 115.28 24.42
CA THR A 237 7.68 116.36 23.63
C THR A 237 6.64 117.39 23.14
N GLN A 238 5.51 116.93 22.59
CA GLN A 238 4.41 117.82 22.18
C GLN A 238 3.82 118.59 23.36
N LEU A 239 3.71 117.96 24.54
CA LEU A 239 3.22 118.59 25.75
C LEU A 239 4.21 119.65 26.25
N SER A 240 5.51 119.39 26.22
CA SER A 240 6.52 120.39 26.60
C SER A 240 6.54 121.60 25.67
N GLU A 241 6.35 121.39 24.37
CA GLU A 241 6.21 122.46 23.40
C GLU A 241 4.95 123.31 23.69
N LYS A 242 3.79 122.67 23.89
CA LYS A 242 2.53 123.38 24.17
C LYS A 242 2.50 124.08 25.54
N LEU A 243 3.18 123.52 26.54
CA LEU A 243 3.33 124.14 27.86
C LEU A 243 4.44 125.21 27.89
N ASN A 244 5.03 125.51 26.73
CA ASN A 244 6.04 126.56 26.51
C ASN A 244 7.24 126.44 27.45
N MET A 245 7.69 125.20 27.67
CA MET A 245 8.91 124.91 28.42
C MET A 245 10.09 125.30 27.53
N GLY A 246 10.73 126.44 27.78
CA GLY A 246 11.89 126.94 27.01
C GLY A 246 13.17 126.09 27.11
N ARG A 247 13.07 124.82 27.51
CA ARG A 247 14.16 123.86 27.71
C ARG A 247 13.81 122.55 26.99
N ASP A 248 14.75 122.02 26.22
CA ASP A 248 14.60 120.71 25.57
C ASP A 248 14.64 119.59 26.62
N ILE A 249 13.49 118.96 26.88
CA ILE A 249 13.36 117.85 27.84
C ILE A 249 13.59 116.48 27.18
N SER A 250 13.84 116.42 25.86
CA SER A 250 13.89 115.16 25.10
C SER A 250 15.07 114.25 25.48
N THR A 251 16.11 114.79 26.11
CA THR A 251 17.33 114.04 26.50
C THR A 251 17.26 113.43 27.90
N GLU A 252 16.26 113.77 28.72
CA GLU A 252 16.13 113.28 30.10
C GLU A 252 15.38 111.94 30.17
N SER A 253 15.44 111.25 31.32
CA SER A 253 14.73 109.98 31.51
C SER A 253 13.21 110.17 31.43
N LEU A 254 12.45 109.15 30.99
CA LEU A 254 10.99 109.24 30.86
C LEU A 254 10.30 109.62 32.17
N VAL A 255 10.83 109.16 33.31
CA VAL A 255 10.33 109.49 34.65
C VAL A 255 10.58 110.98 34.94
N SER A 256 11.80 111.46 34.68
CA SER A 256 12.16 112.87 34.87
C SER A 256 11.36 113.80 33.96
N GLN A 257 11.14 113.42 32.69
CA GLN A 257 10.27 114.17 31.77
C GLN A 257 8.84 114.29 32.32
N TYR A 258 8.31 113.20 32.88
CA TYR A 258 6.98 113.18 33.47
C TYR A 258 6.91 114.06 34.73
N GLU A 259 7.91 114.00 35.61
CA GLU A 259 8.00 114.81 36.83
C GLU A 259 8.10 116.31 36.52
N LEU A 260 8.95 116.72 35.58
CA LEU A 260 9.08 118.13 35.17
C LEU A 260 7.82 118.69 34.53
N LEU A 261 7.16 117.91 33.65
CA LEU A 261 5.89 118.30 33.07
C LEU A 261 4.77 118.33 34.12
N THR A 262 4.78 117.42 35.09
CA THR A 262 3.81 117.39 36.18
C THR A 262 3.96 118.62 37.07
N SER A 263 5.17 119.00 37.48
CA SER A 263 5.39 120.23 38.25
C SER A 263 4.96 121.48 37.48
N LYS A 264 5.18 121.54 36.16
CA LYS A 264 4.71 122.68 35.34
C LYS A 264 3.18 122.67 35.16
N ALA A 265 2.60 121.50 34.94
CA ALA A 265 1.16 121.34 34.87
C ALA A 265 0.50 121.65 36.22
N GLU A 266 1.16 121.39 37.35
CA GLU A 266 0.72 121.79 38.70
C GLU A 266 0.80 123.31 38.91
N GLU A 267 1.82 123.99 38.37
CA GLU A 267 1.85 125.47 38.30
C GLU A 267 0.69 126.03 37.47
N ILE A 268 0.40 125.42 36.31
CA ILE A 268 -0.72 125.81 35.43
C ILE A 268 -2.08 125.38 36.03
N SER A 269 -2.15 124.29 36.79
CA SER A 269 -3.32 123.82 37.54
C SER A 269 -3.66 124.77 38.69
N LYS A 270 -2.64 125.39 39.30
CA LYS A 270 -2.81 126.52 40.21
C LYS A 270 -3.49 127.72 39.52
N TRP A 271 -3.15 128.00 38.26
CA TRP A 271 -3.80 129.02 37.42
C TRP A 271 -5.18 128.59 36.88
N ASN A 272 -5.42 127.30 36.69
CA ASN A 272 -6.71 126.75 36.22
C ASN A 272 -7.71 126.46 37.34
N LYS A 273 -7.36 126.70 38.61
CA LYS A 273 -8.32 126.70 39.73
C LYS A 273 -9.27 127.91 39.72
N GLU A 274 -9.06 128.88 38.82
CA GLU A 274 -9.95 130.04 38.60
C GLU A 274 -10.60 130.09 37.20
N PHE A 275 -10.43 129.10 36.33
CA PHE A 275 -11.10 129.09 35.03
C PHE A 275 -11.77 127.74 34.73
N GLY A 276 -13.04 127.66 35.11
CA GLY A 276 -14.03 127.00 34.24
C GLY A 276 -14.27 125.51 34.48
N SER A 277 -15.20 125.26 35.39
CA SER A 277 -16.29 124.32 35.16
C SER A 277 -16.83 124.44 33.73
N ASN A 278 -16.42 123.55 32.81
CA ASN A 278 -17.22 123.12 31.66
C ASN A 278 -16.46 122.08 30.82
N SER A 279 -16.78 120.80 31.02
CA SER A 279 -17.19 119.88 29.93
C SER A 279 -17.36 118.46 30.50
N LYS A 280 -18.43 118.27 31.28
CA LYS A 280 -18.86 116.96 31.81
C LYS A 280 -19.96 116.32 30.94
N THR A 281 -20.07 116.70 29.67
CA THR A 281 -21.20 116.31 28.81
C THR A 281 -20.81 115.84 27.40
N LEU A 282 -19.56 115.41 27.19
CA LEU A 282 -19.15 114.77 25.91
C LEU A 282 -18.57 113.35 26.06
N VAL A 283 -18.18 112.94 27.27
CA VAL A 283 -17.52 111.64 27.51
C VAL A 283 -18.50 110.45 27.50
N TYR A 284 -19.78 110.67 27.82
CA TYR A 284 -20.76 109.57 27.92
C TYR A 284 -21.25 109.04 26.56
N ASN A 285 -21.21 109.84 25.48
CA ASN A 285 -21.76 109.44 24.17
C ASN A 285 -20.76 108.73 23.24
N LEU A 286 -19.45 108.85 23.48
CA LEU A 286 -18.42 108.14 22.70
C LEU A 286 -18.15 106.72 23.24
N GLN A 287 -18.30 106.50 24.56
CA GLN A 287 -18.10 105.21 25.23
C GLN A 287 -19.11 104.12 24.81
N LYS A 288 -20.34 104.50 24.44
CA LYS A 288 -21.38 103.57 23.99
C LYS A 288 -21.21 103.11 22.54
N LYS A 289 -20.51 103.88 21.70
CA LYS A 289 -20.27 103.58 20.28
C LYS A 289 -19.05 102.67 20.07
N GLU A 290 -18.02 102.83 20.90
CA GLU A 290 -16.83 101.96 20.97
C GLU A 290 -17.19 100.51 21.36
N LYS A 291 -18.04 100.35 22.38
CA LYS A 291 -18.47 99.04 22.90
C LYS A 291 -19.28 98.22 21.87
N ASN A 292 -20.09 98.90 21.05
CA ASN A 292 -20.89 98.27 20.00
C ASN A 292 -20.06 97.86 18.77
N ASN A 293 -18.98 98.60 18.45
CA ASN A 293 -18.11 98.30 17.33
C ASN A 293 -17.17 97.11 17.64
N GLN A 294 -16.73 96.99 18.89
CA GLN A 294 -15.94 95.85 19.36
C GLN A 294 -16.77 94.55 19.40
N GLN A 295 -18.03 94.61 19.86
CA GLN A 295 -18.94 93.47 19.83
C GLN A 295 -19.26 92.99 18.40
N ARG A 296 -19.35 93.91 17.41
CA ARG A 296 -19.54 93.57 15.99
C ARG A 296 -18.35 92.82 15.39
N LYS A 297 -17.11 93.23 15.69
CA LYS A 297 -15.89 92.53 15.24
C LYS A 297 -15.77 91.12 15.81
N THR A 298 -16.11 90.93 17.09
CA THR A 298 -16.09 89.61 17.74
C THR A 298 -17.14 88.67 17.15
N ILE A 299 -18.34 89.18 16.81
CA ILE A 299 -19.40 88.38 16.16
C ILE A 299 -18.99 87.96 14.74
N GLU A 300 -18.32 88.82 13.97
CA GLU A 300 -17.82 88.46 12.64
C GLU A 300 -16.67 87.44 12.68
N GLU A 301 -15.78 87.51 13.67
CA GLU A 301 -14.71 86.52 13.87
C GLU A 301 -15.26 85.16 14.33
N LEU A 302 -16.22 85.16 15.26
CA LEU A 302 -16.93 83.95 15.69
C LEU A 302 -17.72 83.32 14.52
N SER A 303 -18.36 84.13 13.67
CA SER A 303 -19.05 83.65 12.47
C SER A 303 -18.10 83.04 11.44
N ARG A 304 -16.91 83.64 11.23
CA ARG A 304 -15.86 83.06 10.37
C ARG A 304 -15.29 81.76 10.95
N SER A 305 -15.18 81.65 12.27
CA SER A 305 -14.73 80.42 12.95
C SER A 305 -15.76 79.29 12.83
N LEU A 306 -17.04 79.60 13.05
CA LEU A 306 -18.17 78.68 12.85
C LEU A 306 -18.23 78.16 11.40
N GLN A 307 -18.06 79.04 10.42
CA GLN A 307 -18.10 78.65 9.00
C GLN A 307 -16.92 77.75 8.60
N LYS A 308 -15.74 77.91 9.24
CA LYS A 308 -14.60 76.97 9.08
C LYS A 308 -14.88 75.63 9.76
N LEU A 309 -15.49 75.65 10.94
CA LEU A 309 -15.85 74.45 11.69
C LEU A 309 -16.90 73.62 10.93
N ASP A 310 -17.90 74.25 10.32
CA ASP A 310 -18.88 73.58 9.47
C ASP A 310 -18.23 72.96 8.22
N LYS A 311 -17.28 73.63 7.58
CA LYS A 311 -16.52 73.04 6.46
C LYS A 311 -15.68 71.83 6.88
N ILE A 312 -15.12 71.83 8.09
CA ILE A 312 -14.38 70.69 8.63
C ILE A 312 -15.33 69.54 8.98
N LYS A 313 -16.48 69.85 9.61
CA LYS A 313 -17.54 68.90 9.93
C LYS A 313 -18.09 68.23 8.67
N GLU A 314 -18.32 68.99 7.60
CA GLU A 314 -18.81 68.45 6.33
C GLU A 314 -17.77 67.56 5.63
N LYS A 315 -16.48 67.93 5.67
CA LYS A 315 -15.40 67.06 5.17
C LYS A 315 -15.26 65.78 5.98
N ALA A 316 -15.37 65.86 7.31
CA ALA A 316 -15.33 64.70 8.18
C ALA A 316 -16.54 63.78 7.93
N ALA A 317 -17.75 64.35 7.80
CA ALA A 317 -18.97 63.59 7.47
C ALA A 317 -18.84 62.87 6.12
N LYS A 318 -18.33 63.53 5.07
CA LYS A 318 -18.09 62.89 3.76
C LYS A 318 -17.09 61.73 3.85
N LYS A 319 -16.03 61.87 4.66
CA LYS A 319 -15.03 60.80 4.85
C LYS A 319 -15.58 59.62 5.65
N VAL A 320 -16.41 59.87 6.65
CA VAL A 320 -17.12 58.81 7.40
C VAL A 320 -18.07 58.04 6.49
N VAL A 321 -18.83 58.72 5.63
CA VAL A 321 -19.72 58.06 4.67
C VAL A 321 -18.93 57.21 3.67
N SER A 322 -17.82 57.74 3.12
CA SER A 322 -16.93 57.01 2.21
C SER A 322 -16.31 55.76 2.84
N LEU A 323 -15.78 55.86 4.06
CA LEU A 323 -15.21 54.71 4.77
C LEU A 323 -16.27 53.68 5.12
N LYS A 324 -17.49 54.12 5.45
CA LYS A 324 -18.61 53.22 5.71
C LYS A 324 -19.02 52.45 4.44
N THR A 325 -19.11 53.11 3.29
CA THR A 325 -19.43 52.41 2.03
C THR A 325 -18.36 51.41 1.61
N GLU A 326 -17.08 51.70 1.89
CA GLU A 326 -15.97 50.80 1.58
C GLU A 326 -15.94 49.59 2.52
N LEU A 327 -16.26 49.81 3.80
CA LEU A 327 -16.43 48.75 4.79
C LEU A 327 -17.62 47.84 4.44
N ASP A 328 -18.79 48.43 4.12
CA ASP A 328 -19.99 47.68 3.74
C ASP A 328 -19.73 46.81 2.48
N TYR A 329 -18.94 47.31 1.52
CA TYR A 329 -18.54 46.54 0.34
C TYR A 329 -17.62 45.36 0.68
N SER A 330 -16.59 45.62 1.49
CA SER A 330 -15.64 44.59 1.94
C SER A 330 -16.31 43.51 2.79
N GLU A 331 -17.25 43.87 3.68
CA GLU A 331 -18.04 42.91 4.46
C GLU A 331 -18.94 42.04 3.57
N HIS A 332 -19.55 42.60 2.52
CA HIS A 332 -20.37 41.83 1.59
C HIS A 332 -19.56 40.85 0.75
N GLU A 333 -18.37 41.25 0.29
CA GLU A 333 -17.45 40.39 -0.44
C GLU A 333 -16.97 39.23 0.44
N HIS A 334 -16.52 39.53 1.66
CA HIS A 334 -16.12 38.51 2.64
C HIS A 334 -17.27 37.56 3.00
N MET A 335 -18.49 38.06 3.16
CA MET A 335 -19.68 37.22 3.41
C MET A 335 -19.97 36.28 2.23
N GLY A 336 -19.84 36.77 1.00
CA GLY A 336 -19.99 35.97 -0.21
C GLY A 336 -18.96 34.85 -0.31
N ASP A 337 -17.70 35.13 0.06
CA ASP A 337 -16.63 34.14 0.12
C ASP A 337 -16.86 33.08 1.21
N VAL A 338 -17.29 33.50 2.40
CA VAL A 338 -17.64 32.58 3.49
C VAL A 338 -18.74 31.62 3.06
N LEU A 339 -19.81 32.11 2.42
CA LEU A 339 -20.89 31.25 1.93
C LEU A 339 -20.44 30.29 0.83
N ARG A 340 -19.60 30.74 -0.12
CA ARG A 340 -19.04 29.88 -1.16
C ARG A 340 -18.15 28.78 -0.58
N ASN A 341 -17.28 29.14 0.37
CA ASN A 341 -16.42 28.17 1.05
C ASN A 341 -17.24 27.18 1.88
N GLN A 342 -18.30 27.63 2.55
CA GLN A 342 -19.21 26.75 3.28
C GLN A 342 -19.88 25.74 2.34
N HIS A 343 -20.39 26.18 1.19
CA HIS A 343 -20.97 25.28 0.19
C HIS A 343 -19.96 24.25 -0.37
N LEU A 344 -18.71 24.65 -0.60
CA LEU A 344 -17.64 23.73 -1.00
C LEU A 344 -17.35 22.68 0.07
N VAL A 345 -17.25 23.11 1.34
CA VAL A 345 -17.05 22.22 2.49
C VAL A 345 -18.21 21.23 2.62
N ASP A 346 -19.46 21.69 2.49
CA ASP A 346 -20.63 20.83 2.57
C ASP A 346 -20.66 19.80 1.43
N SER A 347 -20.30 20.21 0.20
CA SER A 347 -20.20 19.30 -0.96
C SER A 347 -19.16 18.21 -0.74
N VAL A 348 -17.93 18.60 -0.36
CA VAL A 348 -16.83 17.65 -0.09
C VAL A 348 -17.17 16.74 1.08
N THR A 349 -17.83 17.27 2.11
CA THR A 349 -18.30 16.49 3.26
C THR A 349 -19.33 15.46 2.81
N ASN A 350 -20.29 15.81 1.96
CA ASN A 350 -21.30 14.88 1.44
C ASN A 350 -20.68 13.80 0.52
N GLU A 351 -19.71 14.17 -0.31
CA GLU A 351 -18.94 13.21 -1.14
C GLU A 351 -18.15 12.24 -0.25
N LEU A 352 -17.49 12.74 0.79
CA LEU A 352 -16.76 11.91 1.76
C LEU A 352 -17.70 10.92 2.47
N HIS A 353 -18.88 11.36 2.90
CA HIS A 353 -19.88 10.47 3.50
C HIS A 353 -20.36 9.39 2.52
N THR A 354 -20.54 9.74 1.25
CA THR A 354 -20.95 8.81 0.20
C THR A 354 -19.86 7.78 -0.08
N ALA A 355 -18.60 8.23 -0.23
CA ALA A 355 -17.44 7.36 -0.43
C ALA A 355 -17.22 6.43 0.76
N LYS A 356 -17.40 6.93 2.00
CA LYS A 356 -17.33 6.12 3.22
C LYS A 356 -18.38 5.00 3.22
N ARG A 357 -19.64 5.30 2.90
CA ARG A 357 -20.70 4.27 2.80
C ARG A 357 -20.40 3.25 1.70
N ALA A 358 -19.86 3.69 0.56
CA ALA A 358 -19.47 2.79 -0.52
C ALA A 358 -18.34 1.83 -0.07
N LEU A 359 -17.36 2.33 0.66
CA LEU A 359 -16.26 1.53 1.21
C LEU A 359 -16.74 0.53 2.27
N GLU A 360 -17.63 0.96 3.18
CA GLU A 360 -18.26 0.08 4.18
C GLU A 360 -19.04 -1.05 3.51
N GLU A 361 -19.74 -0.76 2.41
CA GLU A 361 -20.46 -1.77 1.64
C GLU A 361 -19.53 -2.72 0.88
N VAL A 362 -18.39 -2.25 0.36
CA VAL A 362 -17.35 -3.10 -0.23
C VAL A 362 -16.76 -4.03 0.84
N ALA A 363 -16.38 -3.51 2.00
CA ALA A 363 -15.86 -4.31 3.10
C ALA A 363 -16.87 -5.36 3.58
N ARG A 364 -18.17 -5.01 3.62
CA ARG A 364 -19.25 -5.96 3.92
C ARG A 364 -19.35 -7.07 2.88
N ARG A 365 -19.25 -6.74 1.57
CA ARG A 365 -19.27 -7.73 0.48
C ARG A 365 -18.04 -8.63 0.49
N GLU A 366 -16.85 -8.08 0.73
CA GLU A 366 -15.62 -8.85 0.88
C GLU A 366 -15.74 -9.85 2.02
N LYS A 367 -16.24 -9.41 3.19
CA LYS A 367 -16.50 -10.32 4.31
C LYS A 367 -17.47 -11.43 3.93
N GLN A 368 -18.57 -11.11 3.25
CA GLN A 368 -19.52 -12.12 2.78
C GLN A 368 -18.89 -13.12 1.79
N LEU A 369 -18.01 -12.67 0.90
CA LEU A 369 -17.29 -13.53 -0.04
C LEU A 369 -16.30 -14.45 0.69
N VAL A 370 -15.60 -13.92 1.69
CA VAL A 370 -14.70 -14.71 2.55
C VAL A 370 -15.49 -15.75 3.34
N ASP A 371 -16.59 -15.36 4.00
CA ASP A 371 -17.46 -16.27 4.76
C ASP A 371 -18.07 -17.35 3.85
N PHE A 372 -18.49 -16.98 2.63
CA PHE A 372 -19.01 -17.92 1.63
C PHE A 372 -17.94 -18.91 1.17
N ARG A 373 -16.73 -18.41 0.88
CA ARG A 373 -15.57 -19.23 0.51
C ARG A 373 -15.23 -20.22 1.62
N GLU A 374 -15.21 -19.77 2.88
CA GLU A 374 -14.96 -20.63 4.03
C GLU A 374 -16.04 -21.71 4.17
N THR A 375 -17.31 -21.35 3.97
CA THR A 375 -18.45 -22.27 4.03
C THR A 375 -18.35 -23.35 2.96
N ILE A 376 -18.06 -22.99 1.70
CA ILE A 376 -17.87 -23.96 0.60
C ILE A 376 -16.66 -24.87 0.89
N THR A 377 -15.55 -24.30 1.35
CA THR A 377 -14.34 -25.04 1.69
C THR A 377 -14.63 -26.09 2.78
N ARG A 378 -15.42 -25.71 3.79
CA ARG A 378 -15.89 -26.60 4.87
C ARG A 378 -16.86 -27.68 4.36
N MET A 379 -17.82 -27.32 3.51
CA MET A 379 -18.78 -28.28 2.93
C MET A 379 -18.12 -29.33 2.04
N MET A 380 -17.01 -28.97 1.37
CA MET A 380 -16.25 -29.90 0.53
C MET A 380 -15.21 -30.73 1.29
N GLY A 381 -15.16 -30.60 2.63
CA GLY A 381 -14.32 -31.44 3.49
C GLY A 381 -12.84 -31.07 3.52
N PHE A 382 -12.46 -29.87 3.05
CA PHE A 382 -11.09 -29.40 3.15
C PHE A 382 -10.76 -29.00 4.60
N ASN A 383 -9.58 -29.39 5.09
CA ASN A 383 -9.10 -29.03 6.44
C ASN A 383 -8.65 -27.56 6.50
N LEU A 384 -9.38 -26.73 7.26
CA LEU A 384 -9.10 -25.29 7.43
C LEU A 384 -7.80 -24.98 8.19
N ASN A 385 -7.16 -25.98 8.81
CA ASN A 385 -5.96 -25.83 9.63
C ASN A 385 -4.65 -25.99 8.82
N THR A 386 -4.74 -26.25 7.51
CA THR A 386 -3.59 -26.47 6.64
C THR A 386 -3.67 -25.45 5.49
N LEU A 387 -2.57 -24.73 5.27
CA LEU A 387 -2.29 -23.73 4.24
C LEU A 387 -3.43 -23.46 3.21
N ALA A 388 -3.84 -22.19 3.13
CA ALA A 388 -4.83 -21.63 2.20
C ALA A 388 -5.07 -22.45 0.91
N VAL A 389 -6.17 -23.20 0.88
CA VAL A 389 -6.64 -23.94 -0.31
C VAL A 389 -6.85 -22.94 -1.46
N PRO A 390 -6.17 -23.07 -2.62
CA PRO A 390 -6.35 -22.16 -3.75
C PRO A 390 -7.76 -22.22 -4.37
N ASP A 391 -8.25 -21.10 -4.88
CA ASP A 391 -9.63 -21.00 -5.39
C ASP A 391 -9.93 -21.93 -6.58
N TYR A 392 -8.92 -22.28 -7.38
CA TYR A 392 -9.10 -23.21 -8.50
C TYR A 392 -9.40 -24.65 -8.02
N GLU A 393 -8.85 -25.09 -6.88
CA GLU A 393 -9.12 -26.42 -6.31
C GLU A 393 -10.54 -26.50 -5.76
N ILE A 394 -10.98 -25.42 -5.10
CA ILE A 394 -12.36 -25.25 -4.66
C ILE A 394 -13.30 -25.35 -5.87
N PHE A 395 -12.98 -24.66 -6.96
CA PHE A 395 -13.80 -24.59 -8.17
C PHE A 395 -13.87 -25.93 -8.91
N ASP A 396 -12.78 -26.68 -8.99
CA ASP A 396 -12.73 -27.97 -9.67
C ASP A 396 -13.44 -29.09 -8.87
N GLN A 397 -13.33 -29.06 -7.54
CA GLN A 397 -14.12 -29.92 -6.65
C GLN A 397 -15.62 -29.60 -6.78
N LEU A 398 -15.99 -28.31 -6.80
CA LEU A 398 -17.38 -27.86 -6.98
C LEU A 398 -17.93 -28.31 -8.34
N LYS A 399 -17.15 -28.19 -9.42
CA LYS A 399 -17.51 -28.73 -10.76
C LYS A 399 -17.68 -30.23 -10.74
N SER A 400 -16.89 -30.97 -9.98
CA SER A 400 -17.02 -32.43 -9.86
C SER A 400 -18.33 -32.82 -9.18
N VAL A 401 -18.68 -32.14 -8.07
CA VAL A 401 -19.95 -32.34 -7.35
C VAL A 401 -21.17 -31.91 -8.20
N LEU A 402 -21.06 -30.79 -8.92
CA LEU A 402 -22.09 -30.31 -9.86
C LEU A 402 -22.24 -31.21 -11.11
N ARG A 403 -21.22 -31.99 -11.49
CA ARG A 403 -21.36 -33.02 -12.52
C ARG A 403 -22.01 -34.30 -11.98
N ALA A 404 -21.84 -34.59 -10.69
CA ALA A 404 -22.48 -35.73 -10.02
C ALA A 404 -23.97 -35.50 -9.74
N HIS A 405 -24.39 -34.25 -9.55
CA HIS A 405 -25.80 -33.84 -9.54
C HIS A 405 -26.18 -33.26 -10.91
N GLY A 406 -26.81 -34.07 -11.77
CA GLY A 406 -27.21 -33.68 -13.14
C GLY A 406 -27.99 -32.35 -13.27
N PRO A 407 -28.21 -31.84 -14.49
CA PRO A 407 -28.60 -30.46 -14.75
C PRO A 407 -29.87 -30.07 -13.98
N VAL A 408 -29.77 -28.99 -13.21
CA VAL A 408 -30.89 -28.38 -12.50
C VAL A 408 -31.87 -27.82 -13.53
N ASN A 409 -33.11 -28.31 -13.51
CA ASN A 409 -34.23 -27.84 -14.33
C ASN A 409 -34.40 -26.31 -14.27
N GLU A 410 -34.37 -25.66 -15.44
CA GLU A 410 -34.53 -24.20 -15.60
C GLU A 410 -35.94 -23.66 -15.31
N ASN A 411 -36.92 -24.50 -14.95
CA ASN A 411 -38.33 -24.10 -14.82
C ASN A 411 -38.82 -23.79 -13.39
N ARG A 412 -37.93 -23.50 -12.44
CA ARG A 412 -38.32 -22.93 -11.13
C ARG A 412 -37.41 -21.78 -10.71
N ILE A 413 -37.40 -20.71 -11.50
CA ILE A 413 -36.93 -19.41 -11.01
C ILE A 413 -38.18 -18.60 -10.66
N ASP A 414 -38.65 -18.76 -9.43
CA ASP A 414 -39.55 -17.78 -8.82
C ASP A 414 -38.76 -16.47 -8.67
N ARG A 415 -38.91 -15.59 -9.66
CA ARG A 415 -38.24 -14.28 -9.74
C ARG A 415 -38.74 -13.27 -8.70
N SER A 416 -39.60 -13.67 -7.76
CA SER A 416 -40.17 -12.75 -6.77
C SER A 416 -39.32 -12.54 -5.50
N LYS A 417 -38.17 -13.21 -5.35
CA LYS A 417 -37.31 -13.05 -4.15
C LYS A 417 -35.81 -13.01 -4.47
N LEU A 418 -35.37 -11.98 -5.18
CA LEU A 418 -33.95 -11.58 -5.18
C LEU A 418 -33.82 -10.25 -4.44
N PRO A 419 -33.32 -10.23 -3.19
CA PRO A 419 -33.11 -8.99 -2.45
C PRO A 419 -31.71 -8.43 -2.73
N TYR A 420 -31.28 -8.33 -3.99
CA TYR A 420 -30.05 -7.60 -4.33
C TYR A 420 -30.13 -7.04 -5.74
N GLY A 421 -30.28 -5.71 -5.82
CA GLY A 421 -30.22 -4.95 -7.07
C GLY A 421 -28.82 -4.94 -7.65
N PHE A 422 -28.44 -5.99 -8.37
CA PHE A 422 -27.37 -5.92 -9.35
C PHE A 422 -27.94 -5.31 -10.63
N ARG A 423 -27.85 -3.99 -10.73
CA ARG A 423 -27.99 -3.28 -12.01
C ARG A 423 -26.73 -3.59 -12.81
N THR A 424 -26.81 -4.46 -13.79
CA THR A 424 -25.79 -4.59 -14.83
C THR A 424 -25.82 -3.32 -15.66
N GLY A 425 -24.91 -2.39 -15.35
CA GLY A 425 -24.61 -1.23 -16.18
C GLY A 425 -23.93 -1.68 -17.47
N GLY A 426 -24.72 -2.15 -18.42
CA GLY A 426 -24.32 -2.50 -19.77
C GLY A 426 -25.35 -1.96 -20.75
N GLY A 427 -25.53 -0.63 -20.74
CA GLY A 427 -26.32 0.10 -21.71
C GLY A 427 -25.60 1.42 -21.95
N GLU A 428 -25.14 1.62 -23.17
CA GLU A 428 -24.60 2.88 -23.65
C GLU A 428 -25.61 3.99 -23.34
N GLN A 429 -25.26 4.88 -22.41
CA GLN A 429 -25.90 6.18 -22.31
C GLN A 429 -25.20 7.08 -23.32
N GLU A 430 -25.85 7.31 -24.45
CA GLU A 430 -25.56 8.45 -25.32
C GLU A 430 -25.61 9.73 -24.48
N TYR A 431 -24.44 10.30 -24.21
CA TYR A 431 -24.34 11.66 -23.73
C TYR A 431 -24.66 12.60 -24.89
N THR A 432 -25.92 12.99 -25.06
CA THR A 432 -26.24 14.22 -25.79
C THR A 432 -25.74 15.40 -24.98
N VAL A 433 -24.54 15.87 -25.32
CA VAL A 433 -24.02 17.18 -24.93
C VAL A 433 -24.91 18.24 -25.59
N GLN A 434 -25.86 18.80 -24.84
CA GLN A 434 -26.48 20.05 -25.25
C GLN A 434 -25.46 21.17 -25.05
N HIS A 435 -24.90 21.64 -26.17
CA HIS A 435 -24.24 22.94 -26.26
C HIS A 435 -25.22 24.02 -25.80
N VAL A 436 -25.07 24.50 -24.56
CA VAL A 436 -25.63 25.79 -24.16
C VAL A 436 -24.61 26.85 -24.48
N ASN A 437 -24.97 27.67 -25.47
CA ASN A 437 -24.20 28.77 -26.00
C ASN A 437 -23.68 29.71 -24.90
N SER A 438 -22.41 30.09 -25.07
CA SER A 438 -21.76 31.19 -24.38
C SER A 438 -22.60 32.46 -24.47
N LEU A 439 -23.19 32.87 -23.35
CA LEU A 439 -23.72 34.22 -23.21
C LEU A 439 -22.55 35.17 -22.98
N LYS A 440 -22.39 36.05 -23.96
CA LYS A 440 -21.54 37.21 -23.97
C LYS A 440 -21.70 38.00 -22.67
N ASN A 441 -20.56 38.30 -22.08
CA ASN A 441 -20.35 39.39 -21.16
C ASN A 441 -20.65 40.74 -21.87
N PRO A 442 -21.45 41.65 -21.29
CA PRO A 442 -21.25 43.06 -21.49
C PRO A 442 -20.97 43.74 -20.14
N ARG A 443 -19.80 44.39 -20.11
CA ARG A 443 -19.46 45.59 -19.32
C ARG A 443 -20.59 46.12 -18.41
N PHE A 444 -20.30 46.26 -17.13
CA PHE A 444 -19.98 47.54 -16.49
C PHE A 444 -19.22 47.31 -15.19
#